data_AF-A0A261F3B9-F1
#
_entry.id   AF-A0A261F3B9-F1
#
_cell.length_a   1.000
_cell.length_b   1.000
_cell.length_c   1.000
_cell.angle_alpha   90.00
_cell.angle_beta   90.00
_cell.angle_gamma   90.00
#
_symmetry.space_group_name_H-M   'P 1'
#
loop_
_entity.id
_entity.type
_entity.pdbx_description
1 polymer ?
#
loop_
_entity_poly.entity_id
_entity_poly.type
_entity_poly.pdbx_seq_one_letter_code
_entity_poly.pdbx_strand_id
1 'polypeptide(L)'
;MTSQNLYADALAAEELEPRTLLRIASERLSTVRYVFVVAIEDGIANVTQRSALEYSDAVLLGWPDMDAPDVRDAEAPNEVADFLVELEKRIDVFRAAERENDVETMADTLIRISEYVARVRKAYQPKFLLPTYAEIRRYVQQQWEEEMQEPAESGEGA
;
A
#
# COMPACT_ATOMS: atom_id res chain seq x y z
N MET A 1 7.24 13.46 -17.60
CA MET A 1 7.52 12.10 -18.14
C MET A 1 6.16 11.51 -18.51
N THR A 2 5.97 11.07 -19.75
CA THR A 2 4.65 10.57 -20.22
C THR A 2 4.44 9.12 -19.77
N SER A 3 3.19 8.68 -19.59
CA SER A 3 2.88 7.29 -19.18
C SER A 3 3.49 6.22 -20.11
N GLN A 4 3.60 6.50 -21.42
CA GLN A 4 4.27 5.62 -22.38
C GLN A 4 5.78 5.47 -22.11
N ASN A 5 6.46 6.53 -21.64
CA ASN A 5 7.89 6.45 -21.33
C ASN A 5 8.11 5.62 -20.06
N LEU A 6 7.27 5.84 -19.03
CA LEU A 6 7.34 5.06 -17.80
C LEU A 6 7.13 3.56 -18.04
N TYR A 7 6.18 3.20 -18.90
CA TYR A 7 5.94 1.80 -19.27
C TYR A 7 7.15 1.15 -19.92
N ALA A 8 7.72 1.81 -20.94
CA ALA A 8 8.89 1.30 -21.66
C ALA A 8 10.12 1.18 -20.74
N ASP A 9 10.33 2.18 -19.89
CA ASP A 9 11.44 2.18 -18.93
C ASP A 9 11.28 1.08 -17.87
N ALA A 10 10.06 0.84 -17.40
CA ALA A 10 9.76 -0.24 -16.47
C ALA A 10 10.07 -1.62 -17.07
N LEU A 11 9.66 -1.86 -18.33
CA LEU A 11 9.96 -3.10 -19.02
C LEU A 11 11.45 -3.28 -19.29
N ALA A 12 12.13 -2.23 -19.74
CA ALA A 12 13.57 -2.29 -19.97
C ALA A 12 14.34 -2.59 -18.68
N ALA A 13 13.89 -2.05 -17.54
CA ALA A 13 14.47 -2.34 -16.24
C ALA A 13 14.22 -3.80 -15.80
N GLU A 14 13.02 -4.33 -16.01
CA GLU A 14 12.69 -5.73 -15.71
C GLU A 14 13.48 -6.73 -16.57
N GLU A 15 13.72 -6.40 -17.85
CA GLU A 15 14.54 -7.22 -18.75
C GLU A 15 16.02 -7.22 -18.34
N LEU A 16 16.52 -6.07 -17.91
CA LEU A 16 17.91 -5.93 -17.46
C LEU A 16 18.17 -6.66 -16.13
N GLU A 17 17.24 -6.53 -15.18
CA GLU A 17 17.33 -7.09 -13.85
C GLU A 17 15.96 -7.64 -13.43
N PRO A 18 15.76 -8.97 -13.49
CA PRO A 18 14.48 -9.59 -13.13
C PRO A 18 14.00 -9.20 -11.73
N ARG A 19 12.68 -9.06 -11.56
CA ARG A 19 12.02 -8.69 -10.30
C ARG A 19 12.26 -7.24 -9.88
N THR A 20 12.80 -6.41 -10.77
CA THR A 20 12.90 -4.96 -10.56
C THR A 20 11.52 -4.33 -10.33
N LEU A 21 10.47 -4.77 -11.03
CA LEU A 21 9.12 -4.22 -10.82
C LEU A 21 8.58 -4.55 -9.42
N LEU A 22 8.91 -5.74 -8.89
CA LEU A 22 8.56 -6.11 -7.50
C LEU A 22 9.24 -5.18 -6.50
N ARG A 23 10.54 -4.92 -6.68
CA ARG A 23 11.30 -3.99 -5.84
C ARG A 23 10.75 -2.56 -5.91
N ILE A 24 10.47 -2.05 -7.11
CA ILE A 24 9.92 -0.69 -7.27
C ILE A 24 8.58 -0.56 -6.55
N ALA A 25 7.70 -1.56 -6.65
CA ALA A 25 6.40 -1.52 -6.00
C ALA A 25 6.49 -1.36 -4.48
N SER A 26 7.37 -2.11 -3.80
CA SER A 26 7.53 -1.98 -2.36
C SER A 26 8.17 -0.66 -1.95
N GLU A 27 9.20 -0.20 -2.68
CA GLU A 27 9.83 1.10 -2.42
C GLU A 27 8.81 2.24 -2.52
N ARG A 28 7.94 2.19 -3.54
CA ARG A 28 6.88 3.17 -3.73
C ARG A 28 5.86 3.16 -2.60
N LEU A 29 5.31 1.99 -2.26
CA LEU A 29 4.33 1.87 -1.19
C LEU A 29 4.91 2.30 0.16
N SER A 30 6.13 1.86 0.47
CA SER A 30 6.83 2.21 1.72
C SER A 30 6.99 3.72 1.88
N THR A 31 7.31 4.42 0.78
CA THR A 31 7.47 5.88 0.79
C THR A 31 6.15 6.59 1.06
N VAL A 32 5.10 6.31 0.28
CA VAL A 32 3.81 7.01 0.45
C VAL A 32 3.13 6.64 1.77
N ARG A 33 3.31 5.40 2.25
CA ARG A 33 2.86 4.98 3.57
C ARG A 33 3.51 5.84 4.65
N TYR A 34 4.83 6.00 4.62
CA TYR A 34 5.55 6.82 5.61
C TYR A 34 5.03 8.26 5.61
N VAL A 35 4.86 8.87 4.43
CA VAL A 35 4.29 10.22 4.31
C VAL A 35 2.87 10.28 4.89
N PHE A 36 2.04 9.26 4.64
CA PHE A 36 0.69 9.21 5.16
C PHE A 36 0.64 9.10 6.69
N VAL A 37 1.56 8.34 7.31
CA VAL A 37 1.68 8.27 8.78
C VAL A 37 1.88 9.68 9.33
N VAL A 38 2.84 10.43 8.80
CA VAL A 38 3.11 11.81 9.22
C VAL A 38 1.89 12.71 9.02
N ALA A 39 1.13 12.54 7.94
CA ALA A 39 -0.06 13.34 7.66
C ALA A 39 -1.23 13.13 8.64
N ILE A 40 -1.26 11.99 9.35
CA ILE A 40 -2.31 11.67 10.33
C ILE A 40 -1.82 11.73 11.79
N GLU A 41 -0.56 12.11 12.03
CA GLU A 41 0.06 12.13 13.37
C GLU A 41 -0.54 13.18 14.32
N ASP A 42 -1.02 14.31 13.79
CA ASP A 42 -1.50 15.44 14.60
C ASP A 42 -2.94 15.27 15.13
N GLY A 43 -3.57 14.10 14.93
CA GLY A 43 -4.94 13.82 15.37
C GLY A 43 -5.25 12.35 15.58
N ILE A 44 -6.43 12.06 16.11
CA ILE A 44 -6.92 10.68 16.19
C ILE A 44 -7.40 10.27 14.79
N ALA A 45 -6.66 9.36 14.16
CA ALA A 45 -7.04 8.82 12.87
C ALA A 45 -8.44 8.18 12.92
N ASN A 46 -9.31 8.54 11.98
CA ASN A 46 -10.60 7.89 11.85
C ASN A 46 -10.47 6.47 11.27
N VAL A 47 -11.55 5.69 11.28
CA VAL A 47 -11.54 4.30 10.78
C VAL A 47 -11.01 4.19 9.36
N THR A 48 -11.35 5.10 8.45
CA THR A 48 -10.88 5.06 7.06
C THR A 48 -9.37 5.27 6.98
N GLN A 49 -8.85 6.29 7.68
CA GLN A 49 -7.42 6.58 7.74
C GLN A 49 -6.63 5.42 8.35
N ARG A 50 -7.09 4.88 9.50
CA ARG A 50 -6.49 3.71 10.15
C ARG A 50 -6.54 2.50 9.22
N SER A 51 -7.67 2.24 8.56
CA SER A 51 -7.82 1.12 7.61
C SER A 51 -6.90 1.24 6.39
N ALA A 52 -6.70 2.45 5.86
CA ALA A 52 -5.79 2.68 4.74
C ALA A 52 -4.33 2.37 5.13
N LEU A 53 -3.91 2.84 6.31
CA LEU A 53 -2.58 2.56 6.85
C LEU A 53 -2.38 1.07 7.12
N GLU A 54 -3.28 0.44 7.87
CA GLU A 54 -3.23 -1.00 8.20
C GLU A 54 -3.24 -1.87 6.93
N TYR A 55 -3.97 -1.45 5.89
CA TYR A 55 -3.97 -2.19 4.63
C TYR A 55 -2.63 -2.08 3.92
N SER A 56 -2.03 -0.89 3.88
CA SER A 56 -0.68 -0.71 3.32
C SER A 56 0.37 -1.52 4.08
N ASP A 57 0.24 -1.61 5.41
CA ASP A 57 1.07 -2.45 6.27
C ASP A 57 0.90 -3.93 5.96
N ALA A 58 -0.34 -4.41 5.88
CA ALA A 58 -0.61 -5.80 5.58
C ALA A 58 -0.09 -6.23 4.20
N VAL A 59 -0.08 -5.32 3.22
CA VAL A 59 0.51 -5.58 1.89
C VAL A 59 2.04 -5.68 1.95
N LEU A 60 2.69 -4.82 2.76
CA LEU A 60 4.15 -4.82 2.96
C LEU A 60 4.63 -5.90 3.93
N LEU A 61 3.75 -6.42 4.77
CA LEU A 61 4.12 -7.38 5.80
C LEU A 61 4.72 -8.65 5.17
N GLY A 62 5.91 -9.01 5.65
CA GLY A 62 6.67 -10.14 5.12
C GLY A 62 7.01 -10.01 3.65
N TRP A 63 7.20 -8.79 3.13
CA TRP A 63 7.67 -8.57 1.76
C TRP A 63 8.93 -9.41 1.51
N PRO A 64 9.02 -10.15 0.39
CA PRO A 64 10.09 -11.12 0.21
C PRO A 64 11.41 -10.47 -0.20
N ASP A 65 12.51 -11.14 0.13
CA ASP A 65 13.77 -10.94 -0.56
C ASP A 65 13.63 -11.39 -2.02
N MET A 66 14.34 -10.72 -2.93
CA MET A 66 14.20 -10.99 -4.36
C MET A 66 14.60 -12.41 -4.75
N ASP A 67 15.49 -13.07 -3.99
CA ASP A 67 15.98 -14.43 -4.21
C ASP A 67 15.25 -15.50 -3.39
N ALA A 68 14.19 -15.12 -2.65
CA ALA A 68 13.41 -16.06 -1.86
C ALA A 68 12.79 -17.18 -2.73
N PRO A 69 12.73 -18.43 -2.24
CA PRO A 69 12.40 -19.60 -3.05
C PRO A 69 10.95 -19.63 -3.56
N ASP A 70 10.05 -18.86 -2.95
CA ASP A 70 8.65 -18.75 -3.34
C ASP A 70 8.37 -17.52 -4.25
N VAL A 71 9.39 -16.69 -4.49
CA VAL A 71 9.41 -15.61 -5.48
C VAL A 71 9.79 -16.17 -6.84
N ARG A 72 9.02 -15.81 -7.86
CA ARG A 72 9.19 -16.25 -9.24
C ARG A 72 9.19 -15.05 -10.15
N ASP A 73 9.78 -15.18 -11.32
CA ASP A 73 9.70 -14.14 -12.34
C ASP A 73 8.24 -14.01 -12.82
N ALA A 74 7.84 -12.78 -13.18
CA ALA A 74 6.48 -12.53 -13.64
C ALA A 74 6.23 -13.24 -14.97
N GLU A 75 5.12 -13.99 -15.05
CA GLU A 75 4.70 -14.64 -16.31
C GLU A 75 4.25 -13.61 -17.37
N ALA A 76 3.75 -12.45 -16.91
CA ALA A 76 3.26 -11.36 -17.75
C ALA A 76 3.84 -10.00 -17.28
N PRO A 77 5.15 -9.73 -17.54
CA PRO A 77 5.80 -8.49 -17.08
C PRO A 77 5.14 -7.23 -17.66
N ASN A 78 4.52 -7.31 -18.84
CA ASN A 78 3.74 -6.24 -19.45
C ASN A 78 2.54 -5.82 -18.57
N GLU A 79 1.83 -6.78 -17.97
CA GLU A 79 0.70 -6.49 -17.09
C GLU A 79 1.17 -5.90 -15.76
N VAL A 80 2.30 -6.38 -15.25
CA VAL A 80 2.94 -5.82 -14.05
C VAL A 80 3.38 -4.38 -14.30
N ALA A 81 3.95 -4.08 -15.47
CA ALA A 81 4.32 -2.73 -15.86
C ALA A 81 3.08 -1.81 -15.97
N ASP A 82 1.94 -2.31 -16.46
CA ASP A 82 0.68 -1.56 -16.45
C ASP A 82 0.24 -1.21 -15.03
N PHE A 83 0.35 -2.15 -14.07
CA PHE A 83 0.09 -1.87 -12.67
C PHE A 83 1.03 -0.81 -12.10
N LEU A 84 2.32 -0.81 -12.46
CA LEU A 84 3.24 0.25 -12.03
C LEU A 84 2.90 1.62 -12.63
N VAL A 85 2.48 1.66 -13.89
CA VAL A 85 2.05 2.92 -14.52
C VAL A 85 0.83 3.49 -13.81
N GLU A 86 -0.15 2.65 -13.46
CA GLU A 86 -1.31 3.08 -12.69
C GLU A 86 -0.96 3.46 -11.25
N LEU A 87 -0.03 2.73 -10.62
CA LEU A 87 0.52 3.06 -9.31
C LEU A 87 1.12 4.47 -9.31
N GLU A 88 1.99 4.79 -10.27
CA GLU A 88 2.64 6.11 -10.36
C GLU A 88 1.63 7.24 -10.61
N LYS A 89 0.59 7.00 -11.42
CA LYS A 89 -0.52 7.96 -11.57
C LYS A 89 -1.23 8.25 -10.25
N ARG A 90 -1.40 7.23 -9.40
CA ARG A 90 -2.00 7.41 -8.06
C ARG A 90 -1.03 8.14 -7.13
N ILE A 91 0.27 7.90 -7.22
CA ILE A 91 1.28 8.64 -6.45
C ILE A 91 1.23 10.13 -6.80
N ASP A 92 1.00 10.50 -8.07
CA ASP A 92 0.83 11.91 -8.45
C ASP A 92 -0.41 12.55 -7.81
N VAL A 93 -1.52 11.81 -7.71
CA VAL A 93 -2.72 12.26 -6.97
C VAL A 93 -2.43 12.40 -5.47
N PHE A 94 -1.75 11.40 -4.88
CA PHE A 94 -1.37 11.42 -3.48
C PHE A 94 -0.49 12.63 -3.14
N ARG A 95 0.50 12.93 -3.98
CA ARG A 95 1.38 14.11 -3.84
C ARG A 95 0.64 15.44 -3.99
N ALA A 96 -0.40 15.49 -4.82
CA ALA A 96 -1.22 16.69 -4.94
C ALA A 96 -2.03 16.90 -3.66
N ALA A 97 -2.70 15.85 -3.16
CA ALA A 97 -3.46 15.87 -1.92
C ALA A 97 -2.59 16.22 -0.70
N GLU A 98 -1.36 15.67 -0.62
CA GLU A 98 -0.37 16.02 0.41
C GLU A 98 -0.11 17.53 0.47
N ARG A 99 0.12 18.18 -0.68
CA ARG A 99 0.37 19.64 -0.74
C ARG A 99 -0.84 20.46 -0.31
N GLU A 100 -2.03 19.93 -0.50
CA GLU A 100 -3.30 20.57 -0.15
C GLU A 100 -3.74 20.23 1.29
N ASN A 101 -2.99 19.37 1.99
CA ASN A 101 -3.38 18.78 3.29
C ASN A 101 -4.74 18.05 3.22
N ASP A 102 -5.09 17.48 2.05
CA ASP A 102 -6.30 16.70 1.85
C ASP A 102 -6.06 15.24 2.27
N VAL A 103 -6.14 15.01 3.58
CA VAL A 103 -5.90 13.70 4.20
C VAL A 103 -6.93 12.66 3.74
N GLU A 104 -8.16 13.05 3.40
CA GLU A 104 -9.18 12.12 2.91
C GLU A 104 -8.79 11.56 1.54
N THR A 105 -8.42 12.43 0.61
CA THR A 105 -7.92 12.01 -0.71
C THR A 105 -6.63 11.21 -0.58
N MET A 106 -5.73 11.56 0.36
CA MET A 106 -4.53 10.78 0.63
C MET A 106 -4.88 9.35 1.07
N ALA A 107 -5.85 9.18 1.97
CA ALA A 107 -6.27 7.87 2.47
C ALA A 107 -6.85 7.01 1.34
N ASP A 108 -7.80 7.55 0.57
CA ASP A 108 -8.41 6.87 -0.58
C ASP A 108 -7.37 6.48 -1.62
N THR A 109 -6.40 7.36 -1.86
CA THR A 109 -5.34 7.11 -2.83
C THR A 109 -4.33 6.07 -2.34
N LEU A 110 -3.98 6.07 -1.04
CA LEU A 110 -3.12 5.05 -0.43
C LEU A 110 -3.73 3.65 -0.55
N ILE A 111 -5.05 3.52 -0.41
CA ILE A 111 -5.76 2.25 -0.62
C ILE A 111 -5.54 1.77 -2.06
N ARG A 112 -5.70 2.65 -3.07
CA ARG A 112 -5.47 2.30 -4.48
C ARG A 112 -4.03 1.93 -4.79
N ILE A 113 -3.07 2.67 -4.23
CA ILE A 113 -1.64 2.37 -4.34
C ILE A 113 -1.37 0.97 -3.76
N SER A 114 -1.90 0.67 -2.58
CA SER A 114 -1.77 -0.63 -1.93
C SER A 114 -2.39 -1.76 -2.76
N GLU A 115 -3.55 -1.54 -3.39
CA GLU A 115 -4.18 -2.51 -4.30
C GLU A 115 -3.29 -2.84 -5.51
N TYR A 116 -2.65 -1.84 -6.14
CA TYR A 116 -1.74 -2.08 -7.26
C TYR A 116 -0.48 -2.83 -6.82
N VAL A 117 0.08 -2.47 -5.67
CA VAL A 117 1.27 -3.15 -5.11
C VAL A 117 0.93 -4.60 -4.73
N ALA A 118 -0.26 -4.86 -4.20
CA ALA A 118 -0.75 -6.21 -3.94
C ALA A 118 -0.86 -7.05 -5.23
N ARG A 119 -1.30 -6.44 -6.36
CA ARG A 119 -1.33 -7.11 -7.67
C ARG A 119 0.07 -7.42 -8.19
N VAL A 120 1.00 -6.48 -8.06
CA VAL A 120 2.41 -6.72 -8.39
C VAL A 120 2.94 -7.88 -7.56
N ARG A 121 2.79 -7.85 -6.23
CA ARG A 121 3.25 -8.95 -5.36
C ARG A 121 2.63 -10.29 -5.75
N LYS A 122 1.34 -10.32 -6.11
CA LYS A 122 0.66 -11.54 -6.55
C LYS A 122 1.26 -12.14 -7.82
N ALA A 123 1.78 -11.31 -8.73
CA ALA A 123 2.44 -11.79 -9.94
C ALA A 123 3.75 -12.54 -9.63
N TYR A 124 4.51 -12.09 -8.62
CA TYR A 124 5.80 -12.70 -8.25
C TYR A 124 5.69 -13.78 -7.15
N GLN A 125 4.73 -13.65 -6.22
CA GLN A 125 4.43 -14.61 -5.15
C GLN A 125 2.94 -15.03 -5.18
N PRO A 126 2.49 -15.81 -6.17
CA PRO A 126 1.07 -16.13 -6.35
C PRO A 126 0.46 -16.95 -5.20
N LYS A 127 1.29 -17.64 -4.40
CA LYS A 127 0.83 -18.42 -3.25
C LYS A 127 0.75 -17.61 -1.95
N PHE A 128 1.33 -16.41 -1.90
CA PHE A 128 1.22 -15.56 -0.71
C PHE A 128 -0.21 -15.05 -0.59
N LEU A 129 -0.76 -15.10 0.63
CA LEU A 129 -2.11 -14.66 0.94
C LEU A 129 -2.05 -13.18 1.31
N LEU A 130 -2.74 -12.36 0.53
CA LEU A 130 -2.90 -10.93 0.81
C LEU A 130 -4.35 -10.69 1.23
N PRO A 131 -4.58 -9.94 2.32
CA PRO A 131 -5.92 -9.51 2.64
C PRO A 131 -6.41 -8.49 1.60
N THR A 132 -7.72 -8.33 1.52
CA THR A 132 -8.38 -7.25 0.81
C THR A 132 -8.56 -6.05 1.74
N TYR A 133 -8.69 -4.85 1.15
CA TYR A 133 -9.04 -3.67 1.94
C TYR A 133 -10.34 -3.85 2.74
N ALA A 134 -11.35 -4.54 2.17
CA ALA A 134 -12.62 -4.78 2.83
C ALA A 134 -12.51 -5.72 4.05
N GLU A 135 -11.52 -6.61 4.08
CA GLU A 135 -11.22 -7.44 5.25
C GLU A 135 -10.52 -6.61 6.33
N ILE A 136 -9.49 -5.84 5.96
CA ILE A 136 -8.80 -4.94 6.91
C ILE A 136 -9.75 -3.91 7.49
N ARG A 137 -10.56 -3.24 6.67
CA ARG A 137 -11.51 -2.23 7.14
C ARG A 137 -12.53 -2.80 8.11
N ARG A 138 -13.03 -4.02 7.87
CA ARG A 138 -13.93 -4.69 8.82
C ARG A 138 -13.25 -4.97 10.15
N TYR A 139 -12.01 -5.45 10.12
CA TYR A 139 -11.22 -5.67 11.32
C TYR A 139 -11.01 -4.37 12.11
N VAL A 140 -10.55 -3.31 11.44
CA VAL A 140 -10.32 -2.00 12.08
C VAL A 140 -11.61 -1.41 12.64
N GLN A 141 -12.73 -1.52 11.92
CA GLN A 141 -14.03 -1.05 12.40
C GLN A 141 -14.44 -1.78 13.69
N GLN A 142 -14.25 -3.11 13.76
CA GLN A 142 -14.55 -3.89 14.96
C GLN A 142 -13.69 -3.47 16.15
N GLN A 143 -12.38 -3.30 15.94
CA GLN A 143 -11.47 -2.84 16.99
C GLN A 143 -11.87 -1.44 17.51
N TRP A 144 -12.23 -0.54 16.61
CA TRP A 144 -12.70 0.78 16.97
C TRP A 144 -14.01 0.75 17.78
N GLU A 145 -14.96 -0.12 17.41
CA GLU A 145 -16.21 -0.32 18.15
C GLU A 145 -15.99 -0.91 19.54
N GLU A 146 -15.04 -1.83 19.68
CA GLU A 146 -14.63 -2.42 20.96
C GLU A 146 -13.97 -1.36 21.87
N GLU A 147 -13.00 -0.60 21.34
CA GLU A 147 -12.31 0.50 22.04
C GLU A 147 -13.31 1.59 22.52
N MET A 148 -14.39 1.83 21.79
CA MET A 148 -15.44 2.79 22.16
C MET A 148 -16.48 2.24 23.15
N GLN A 149 -16.61 0.92 23.27
CA GLN A 149 -17.56 0.24 24.16
C GLN A 149 -16.96 -0.15 25.51
N GLU A 150 -15.63 -0.21 25.61
CA GLU A 150 -14.96 -0.35 26.90
C GLU A 150 -15.18 0.91 27.75
N PRO A 151 -15.91 0.83 28.89
CA PRO A 151 -15.95 1.94 29.82
C PRO A 151 -14.53 2.20 30.35
N ALA A 152 -14.19 3.47 30.56
CA ALA A 152 -12.94 3.87 31.19
C ALA A 152 -12.87 3.35 32.65
N GLU A 153 -12.58 2.07 32.87
CA GLU A 153 -12.42 1.49 34.20
C GLU A 153 -10.95 1.18 34.49
N SER A 154 -10.30 2.12 35.19
CA SER A 154 -9.72 1.90 36.54
C SER A 154 -8.73 3.02 36.89
N GLY A 155 -9.24 4.25 36.92
CA GLY A 155 -8.54 5.42 37.45
C GLY A 155 -9.03 5.86 38.82
N GLU A 156 -9.58 4.97 39.64
CA GLU A 156 -9.90 5.25 41.05
C GLU A 156 -9.88 3.95 41.86
N GLY A 157 -8.86 3.80 42.73
CA GLY A 157 -8.75 2.65 43.63
C GLY A 157 -7.41 2.52 44.36
N ALA A 158 -7.30 3.27 45.47
CA ALA A 158 -6.29 3.22 46.55
C ALA A 158 -5.07 4.16 46.47
#